data_AF-A0A2M7IXH2-F1
#
_entry.id   AF-A0A2M7IXH2-F1
#
_cell.length_a   1.000
_cell.length_b   1.000
_cell.length_c   1.000
_cell.angle_alpha   90.00
_cell.angle_beta   90.00
_cell.angle_gamma   90.00
#
_symmetry.space_group_name_H-M   'P 1'
#
loop_
_entity.id
_entity.type
_entity.pdbx_description
1 polymer ?
#
loop_
_entity_poly.entity_id
_entity_poly.type
_entity_poly.pdbx_seq_one_letter_code
_entity_poly.pdbx_strand_id
1 'polypeptide(L)'
;MTEGKYLYCIIKEKNPKKFNFLGQEEKEVYTISEGGLAICVSDTSKEEYSFIKEHLTGHQKVIEEVMKEGYDVLPVKFGTVAKSEKNIREKILKAKRKELLEIFPIAEGRVELGLRAFWKDMPSIFQEIVKENPEIQRAKKEAQKNLFQMRVANVGELVQKAFSLKRESEAKKILGPLKKLAVKFKEREL
;
A
#
# COMPACT_ATOMS: atom_id res chain seq x y z
N MET A 1 -13.43 9.13 32.57
CA MET A 1 -13.06 9.62 31.23
C MET A 1 -13.43 8.52 30.26
N THR A 2 -14.20 8.81 29.21
CA THR A 2 -14.62 7.79 28.24
C THR A 2 -13.42 7.48 27.35
N GLU A 3 -12.85 6.29 27.47
CA GLU A 3 -11.73 5.87 26.63
C GLU A 3 -12.17 5.82 25.15
N GLY A 4 -11.33 6.41 24.30
CA GLY A 4 -11.49 6.32 22.85
C GLY A 4 -11.28 4.89 22.37
N LYS A 5 -11.66 4.61 21.13
CA LYS A 5 -11.49 3.31 20.49
C LYS A 5 -10.54 3.47 19.33
N TYR A 6 -9.40 2.77 19.34
CA TYR A 6 -8.48 2.71 18.21
C TYR A 6 -8.98 1.68 17.21
N LEU A 7 -9.06 2.01 15.92
CA LEU A 7 -9.67 1.17 14.88
C LEU A 7 -8.59 0.50 14.01
N TYR A 8 -8.64 -0.83 13.89
CA TYR A 8 -7.68 -1.60 13.11
C TYR A 8 -8.22 -2.00 11.73
N CYS A 9 -9.29 -2.79 11.71
CA CYS A 9 -9.89 -3.32 10.48
C CYS A 9 -11.35 -3.69 10.69
N ILE A 10 -12.08 -3.82 9.58
CA ILE A 10 -13.48 -4.27 9.56
C ILE A 10 -13.52 -5.71 9.04
N ILE A 11 -14.36 -6.54 9.65
CA ILE A 11 -14.58 -7.96 9.33
C ILE A 11 -16.08 -8.27 9.20
N LYS A 12 -16.43 -9.37 8.53
CA LYS A 12 -17.79 -9.93 8.58
C LYS A 12 -17.94 -10.75 9.86
N GLU A 13 -18.58 -10.19 10.87
CA GLU A 13 -18.84 -10.85 12.14
C GLU A 13 -20.12 -10.27 12.76
N LYS A 14 -20.98 -11.14 13.32
CA LYS A 14 -22.24 -10.75 13.96
C LYS A 14 -22.07 -10.58 15.46
N ASN A 15 -21.24 -11.42 16.07
CA ASN A 15 -21.16 -11.53 17.52
C ASN A 15 -19.96 -10.74 18.04
N PRO A 16 -20.05 -10.13 19.23
CA PRO A 16 -18.88 -9.61 19.91
C PRO A 16 -17.85 -10.72 20.15
N LYS A 17 -16.59 -10.47 19.81
CA LYS A 17 -15.45 -11.37 19.99
C LYS A 17 -14.32 -10.61 20.66
N LYS A 18 -13.56 -11.30 21.50
CA LYS A 18 -12.24 -10.88 21.98
C LYS A 18 -11.17 -11.72 21.29
N PHE A 19 -10.02 -11.12 21.03
CA PHE A 19 -8.88 -11.81 20.44
C PHE A 19 -7.82 -12.10 21.50
N ASN A 20 -7.07 -13.18 21.31
CA ASN A 20 -6.01 -13.62 22.23
C ASN A 20 -4.65 -13.02 21.88
N PHE A 21 -4.64 -11.78 21.41
CA PHE A 21 -3.44 -11.01 21.13
C PHE A 21 -3.68 -9.55 21.51
N LEU A 22 -2.57 -8.82 21.70
CA LEU A 22 -2.60 -7.44 22.13
C LEU A 22 -2.39 -6.49 20.94
N GLY A 23 -3.03 -5.33 21.03
CA GLY A 23 -2.92 -4.26 20.04
C GLY A 23 -1.94 -3.18 20.44
N GLN A 24 -2.20 -1.96 19.99
CA GLN A 24 -1.45 -0.77 20.41
C GLN A 24 -1.43 -0.66 21.93
N GLU A 25 -0.27 -0.31 22.47
CA GLU A 25 -0.08 -0.07 23.91
C GLU A 25 -0.46 -1.27 24.77
N GLU A 26 -0.27 -2.48 24.23
CA GLU A 26 -0.55 -3.76 24.91
C GLU A 26 -2.02 -3.89 25.36
N LYS A 27 -2.95 -3.24 24.63
CA LYS A 27 -4.38 -3.25 24.94
C LYS A 27 -5.09 -4.45 24.32
N GLU A 28 -6.09 -4.99 25.02
CA GLU A 28 -6.94 -6.06 24.50
C GLU A 28 -7.62 -5.64 23.19
N VAL A 29 -7.59 -6.53 22.19
CA VAL A 29 -8.30 -6.34 20.93
C VAL A 29 -9.64 -7.09 20.98
N TYR A 30 -10.72 -6.38 20.64
CA TYR A 30 -12.06 -6.92 20.61
C TYR A 30 -12.89 -6.30 19.48
N THR A 31 -14.07 -6.83 19.24
CA THR A 31 -14.94 -6.36 18.16
C THR A 31 -16.12 -5.55 18.67
N ILE A 32 -16.46 -4.49 17.93
CA ILE A 32 -17.76 -3.83 18.04
C ILE A 32 -18.57 -4.23 16.80
N SER A 33 -19.63 -5.02 17.00
CA SER A 33 -20.38 -5.68 15.92
C SER A 33 -21.76 -5.05 15.70
N GLU A 34 -22.15 -4.79 14.46
CA GLU A 34 -23.41 -4.17 14.08
C GLU A 34 -23.81 -4.60 12.65
N GLY A 35 -25.05 -5.09 12.48
CA GLY A 35 -25.58 -5.42 11.15
C GLY A 35 -24.81 -6.53 10.38
N GLY A 36 -24.10 -7.42 11.08
CA GLY A 36 -23.28 -8.49 10.49
C GLY A 36 -21.89 -8.06 10.03
N LEU A 37 -21.49 -6.84 10.37
CA LEU A 37 -20.11 -6.37 10.28
C LEU A 37 -19.59 -6.10 11.68
N ALA A 38 -18.29 -6.20 11.86
CA ALA A 38 -17.64 -5.77 13.09
C ALA A 38 -16.35 -5.02 12.81
N ILE A 39 -16.01 -4.10 13.69
CA ILE A 39 -14.71 -3.42 13.66
C ILE A 39 -13.85 -3.95 14.80
N CYS A 40 -12.62 -4.34 14.50
CA CYS A 40 -11.63 -4.71 15.50
C CYS A 40 -11.05 -3.43 16.09
N VAL A 41 -11.10 -3.33 17.42
CA VAL A 41 -10.69 -2.15 18.18
C VAL A 41 -9.92 -2.53 19.44
N SER A 42 -9.23 -1.55 20.01
CA SER A 42 -8.74 -1.58 21.39
C SER A 42 -9.02 -0.24 22.05
N ASP A 43 -9.09 -0.24 23.37
CA ASP A 43 -9.26 1.00 24.14
C ASP A 43 -8.00 1.86 24.06
N THR A 44 -8.18 3.18 24.04
CA THR A 44 -7.07 4.14 24.05
C THR A 44 -7.45 5.41 24.79
N SER A 45 -6.49 5.96 25.53
CA SER A 45 -6.59 7.31 26.10
C SER A 45 -6.07 8.39 25.15
N LYS A 46 -5.50 8.02 24.00
CA LYS A 46 -4.95 8.95 23.01
C LYS A 46 -6.02 9.33 21.99
N GLU A 47 -6.06 10.62 21.66
CA GLU A 47 -6.88 11.11 20.56
C GLU A 47 -6.17 10.93 19.21
N GLU A 48 -4.84 10.94 19.20
CA GLU A 48 -4.01 10.84 18.00
C GLU A 48 -2.76 9.99 18.24
N TYR A 49 -2.24 9.41 17.16
CA TYR A 49 -1.02 8.60 17.18
C TYR A 49 0.03 9.20 16.25
N SER A 50 1.25 9.37 16.77
CA SER A 50 2.40 9.78 15.96
C SER A 50 2.78 8.70 14.95
N PHE A 51 3.26 9.13 13.78
CA PHE A 51 3.76 8.28 12.69
C PHE A 51 5.17 7.73 13.00
N ILE A 52 5.33 7.09 14.16
CA ILE A 52 6.55 6.35 14.49
C ILE A 52 6.41 4.88 14.09
N LYS A 53 7.55 4.24 13.83
CA LYS A 53 7.62 2.89 13.27
C LYS A 53 6.92 1.86 14.16
N GLU A 54 7.03 2.01 15.47
CA GLU A 54 6.48 1.12 16.48
C GLU A 54 4.95 1.08 16.37
N HIS A 55 4.29 2.24 16.32
CA HIS A 55 2.84 2.32 16.17
C HIS A 55 2.40 1.76 14.81
N LEU A 56 3.08 2.11 13.72
CA LEU A 56 2.72 1.59 12.39
C LEU A 56 2.79 0.06 12.34
N THR A 57 3.84 -0.50 12.95
CA THR A 57 4.04 -1.95 13.03
C THR A 57 2.99 -2.60 13.92
N GLY A 58 2.65 -2.00 15.07
CA GLY A 58 1.61 -2.51 15.97
C GLY A 58 0.23 -2.57 15.30
N HIS A 59 -0.15 -1.52 14.56
CA HIS A 59 -1.39 -1.49 13.77
C HIS A 59 -1.43 -2.61 12.75
N GLN A 60 -0.35 -2.75 11.98
CA GLN A 60 -0.27 -3.76 10.93
C GLN A 60 -0.29 -5.19 11.49
N LYS A 61 0.41 -5.44 12.60
CA LYS A 61 0.42 -6.74 13.28
C LYS A 61 -0.97 -7.18 13.69
N VAL A 62 -1.78 -6.30 14.28
CA VAL A 62 -3.17 -6.64 14.65
C VAL A 62 -3.97 -7.09 13.44
N ILE A 63 -3.85 -6.39 12.31
CA ILE A 63 -4.56 -6.76 11.08
C ILE A 63 -4.12 -8.16 10.61
N GLU A 64 -2.82 -8.44 10.64
CA GLU A 64 -2.27 -9.74 10.27
C GLU A 64 -2.74 -10.87 11.20
N GLU A 65 -2.80 -10.63 12.52
CA GLU A 65 -3.34 -11.62 13.47
C GLU A 65 -4.84 -11.87 13.24
N VAL A 66 -5.64 -10.84 12.93
CA VAL A 66 -7.05 -11.01 12.55
C VAL A 66 -7.18 -11.84 11.26
N MET A 67 -6.27 -11.66 10.30
CA MET A 67 -6.24 -12.49 9.08
C MET A 67 -5.87 -13.95 9.39
N LYS A 68 -4.95 -14.21 10.32
CA LYS A 68 -4.57 -15.57 10.75
C LYS A 68 -5.72 -16.31 11.43
N GLU A 69 -6.64 -15.57 12.07
CA GLU A 69 -7.90 -16.10 12.62
C GLU A 69 -8.91 -16.50 11.52
N GLY A 70 -8.58 -16.31 10.23
CA GLY A 70 -9.40 -16.72 9.09
C GLY A 70 -10.37 -15.67 8.59
N TYR A 71 -10.23 -14.41 9.02
CA TYR A 71 -11.09 -13.33 8.55
C TYR A 71 -10.51 -12.64 7.30
N ASP A 72 -11.38 -12.37 6.33
CA ASP A 72 -11.12 -11.32 5.35
C ASP A 72 -11.27 -9.95 6.01
N VAL A 73 -10.31 -9.07 5.79
CA VAL A 73 -10.21 -7.77 6.48
C VAL A 73 -10.33 -6.62 5.49
N LEU A 74 -11.01 -5.55 5.90
CA LEU A 74 -10.89 -4.22 5.31
C LEU A 74 -10.05 -3.35 6.25
N PRO A 75 -8.77 -3.09 5.93
CA PRO A 75 -7.89 -2.28 6.76
C PRO A 75 -8.43 -0.86 6.96
N VAL A 76 -8.45 -0.39 8.20
CA VAL A 76 -8.69 1.02 8.52
C VAL A 76 -7.37 1.77 8.46
N LYS A 77 -7.43 3.05 8.05
CA LYS A 77 -6.26 3.93 8.04
C LYS A 77 -5.62 3.96 9.43
N PHE A 78 -4.29 3.84 9.46
CA PHE A 78 -3.51 3.99 10.68
C PHE A 78 -3.88 5.27 11.46
N GLY A 79 -3.93 5.17 12.79
CA GLY A 79 -4.18 6.31 13.67
C GLY A 79 -5.63 6.73 13.76
N THR A 80 -6.58 5.92 13.25
CA THR A 80 -8.01 6.25 13.33
C THR A 80 -8.54 5.93 14.72
N VAL A 81 -9.01 6.96 15.44
CA VAL A 81 -9.63 6.84 16.76
C VAL A 81 -11.08 7.31 16.71
N ALA A 82 -11.99 6.51 17.26
CA ALA A 82 -13.39 6.88 17.44
C ALA A 82 -13.68 7.29 18.88
N LYS A 83 -14.53 8.30 19.05
CA LYS A 83 -14.88 8.86 20.37
C LYS A 83 -15.72 7.93 21.26
N SER A 84 -16.43 6.97 20.66
CA SER A 84 -17.27 6.02 21.40
C SER A 84 -17.73 4.86 20.53
N GLU A 85 -18.18 3.78 21.17
CA GLU A 85 -18.79 2.63 20.47
C GLU A 85 -20.06 3.02 19.71
N LYS A 86 -20.86 3.94 20.27
CA LYS A 86 -22.04 4.48 19.57
C LYS A 86 -21.66 5.14 18.26
N ASN A 87 -20.56 5.89 18.23
CA ASN A 87 -20.07 6.53 17.00
C ASN A 87 -19.70 5.48 15.94
N ILE A 88 -19.01 4.42 16.36
CA ILE A 88 -18.64 3.29 15.49
C ILE A 88 -19.89 2.63 14.89
N ARG A 89 -20.86 2.26 15.74
CA ARG A 89 -22.09 1.58 15.29
C ARG A 89 -22.88 2.44 14.30
N GLU A 90 -23.16 3.70 14.66
CA GLU A 90 -24.04 4.56 13.86
C GLU A 90 -23.33 5.14 12.62
N LYS A 91 -22.12 5.67 12.76
CA LYS A 91 -21.45 6.45 11.70
C LYS A 91 -20.58 5.63 10.78
N ILE A 92 -20.16 4.44 11.19
CA ILE A 92 -19.31 3.55 10.39
C ILE A 92 -20.13 2.34 9.95
N LEU A 93 -20.50 1.48 10.88
CA LEU A 93 -21.07 0.17 10.55
C LEU A 93 -22.46 0.26 9.95
N LYS A 94 -23.35 1.12 10.47
CA LYS A 94 -24.69 1.35 9.89
C LYS A 94 -24.63 2.25 8.67
N ALA A 95 -24.10 3.46 8.80
CA ALA A 95 -24.13 4.46 7.72
C ALA A 95 -23.40 4.00 6.46
N LYS A 96 -22.29 3.27 6.59
CA LYS A 96 -21.49 2.77 5.45
C LYS A 96 -21.69 1.29 5.17
N ARG A 97 -22.71 0.65 5.75
CA ARG A 97 -22.91 -0.81 5.67
C ARG A 97 -22.88 -1.32 4.24
N LYS A 98 -23.65 -0.66 3.36
CA LYS A 98 -23.79 -1.04 1.95
C LYS A 98 -22.45 -0.95 1.23
N GLU A 99 -21.77 0.19 1.35
CA GLU A 99 -20.45 0.43 0.75
C GLU A 99 -19.43 -0.62 1.23
N LEU A 100 -19.36 -0.89 2.53
CA LEU A 100 -18.46 -1.89 3.09
C LEU A 100 -18.72 -3.30 2.53
N LEU A 101 -19.99 -3.70 2.45
CA LEU A 101 -20.39 -5.00 1.90
C LEU A 101 -20.13 -5.12 0.40
N GLU A 102 -20.14 -4.02 -0.35
CA GLU A 102 -19.77 -3.99 -1.77
C GLU A 102 -18.25 -4.11 -1.98
N ILE A 103 -17.44 -3.69 -1.00
CA ILE A 103 -15.97 -3.78 -1.06
C ILE A 103 -15.47 -5.18 -0.67
N PHE A 104 -16.09 -5.84 0.32
CA PHE A 104 -15.68 -7.17 0.80
C PHE A 104 -15.44 -8.22 -0.30
N PRO A 105 -16.31 -8.36 -1.31
CA PRO A 105 -16.11 -9.30 -2.40
C PRO A 105 -14.79 -9.12 -3.15
N ILE A 106 -14.10 -7.98 -3.04
CA ILE A 106 -12.77 -7.76 -3.61
C ILE A 106 -11.69 -8.45 -2.77
N ALA A 107 -11.82 -8.41 -1.44
CA ALA A 107 -10.87 -8.97 -0.49
C ALA A 107 -11.11 -10.47 -0.20
N GLU A 108 -12.35 -10.95 -0.33
CA GLU A 108 -12.77 -12.28 0.10
C GLU A 108 -11.98 -13.41 -0.58
N GLY A 109 -11.23 -14.16 0.25
CA GLY A 109 -10.36 -15.26 -0.19
C GLY A 109 -9.15 -14.81 -1.03
N ARG A 110 -8.75 -13.53 -0.93
CA ARG A 110 -7.66 -12.93 -1.73
C ARG A 110 -6.67 -12.19 -0.84
N VAL A 111 -5.48 -11.96 -1.41
CA VAL A 111 -4.40 -11.22 -0.76
C VAL A 111 -3.95 -10.05 -1.63
N GLU A 112 -3.56 -8.95 -0.99
CA GLU A 112 -2.89 -7.83 -1.67
C GLU A 112 -1.37 -8.07 -1.66
N LEU A 113 -0.74 -7.96 -2.82
CA LEU A 113 0.71 -8.10 -2.98
C LEU A 113 1.31 -6.83 -3.58
N GLY A 114 2.36 -6.30 -2.95
CA GLY A 114 3.15 -5.19 -3.47
C GLY A 114 4.43 -5.68 -4.13
N LEU A 115 4.66 -5.31 -5.40
CA LEU A 115 5.89 -5.59 -6.12
C LEU A 115 6.67 -4.30 -6.37
N ARG A 116 7.93 -4.26 -5.93
CA ARG A 116 8.90 -3.21 -6.27
C ARG A 116 10.10 -3.85 -6.94
N ALA A 117 10.37 -3.45 -8.19
CA ALA A 117 11.54 -3.88 -8.95
C ALA A 117 12.52 -2.72 -9.13
N PHE A 118 13.81 -2.99 -9.04
CA PHE A 118 14.88 -2.03 -9.24
C PHE A 118 16.09 -2.72 -9.87
N TRP A 119 16.82 -1.99 -10.72
CA TRP A 119 18.11 -2.45 -11.20
C TRP A 119 19.15 -2.38 -10.09
N LYS A 120 19.93 -3.44 -9.92
CA LYS A 120 20.99 -3.49 -8.90
C LYS A 120 22.24 -2.72 -9.32
N ASP A 121 22.52 -2.65 -10.62
CA ASP A 121 23.70 -2.00 -11.19
C ASP A 121 23.28 -0.97 -12.24
N MET A 122 22.98 0.25 -11.78
CA MET A 122 22.61 1.36 -12.64
C MET A 122 23.71 1.74 -13.66
N PRO A 123 25.01 1.79 -13.30
CA PRO A 123 26.08 2.01 -14.27
C PRO A 123 26.04 1.08 -15.48
N SER A 124 25.86 -0.23 -15.27
CA SER A 124 25.76 -1.19 -16.37
C SER A 124 24.54 -0.94 -17.26
N ILE A 125 23.39 -0.58 -16.67
CA ILE A 125 22.18 -0.24 -17.44
C ILE A 125 22.39 0.99 -18.32
N PHE A 126 23.05 2.04 -17.81
CA PHE A 126 23.37 3.20 -18.63
C PHE A 126 24.34 2.86 -19.78
N GLN A 127 25.31 1.99 -19.55
CA GLN A 127 26.20 1.52 -20.60
C GLN A 127 25.44 0.73 -21.68
N GLU A 128 24.53 -0.15 -21.29
CA GLU A 128 23.64 -0.89 -22.18
C GLU A 128 22.81 0.08 -23.04
N ILE A 129 22.15 1.07 -22.41
CA ILE A 129 21.36 2.09 -23.11
C ILE A 129 22.21 2.84 -24.14
N VAL A 130 23.41 3.29 -23.78
CA VAL A 130 24.30 3.97 -24.74
C VAL A 130 24.72 3.04 -25.87
N LYS A 131 25.02 1.77 -25.57
CA LYS A 131 25.46 0.77 -26.57
C LYS A 131 24.35 0.42 -27.56
N GLU A 132 23.11 0.31 -27.10
CA GLU A 132 21.95 -0.07 -27.92
C GLU A 132 21.38 1.09 -28.77
N ASN A 133 21.76 2.33 -28.49
CA ASN A 133 21.22 3.52 -29.15
C ASN A 133 22.29 4.28 -29.94
N PRO A 134 22.43 4.04 -31.26
CA PRO A 134 23.41 4.72 -32.11
C PRO A 134 23.28 6.25 -32.12
N GLU A 135 22.06 6.77 -31.97
CA GLU A 135 21.79 8.21 -31.89
C GLU A 135 22.43 8.83 -30.65
N ILE A 136 22.30 8.18 -29.48
CA ILE A 136 22.94 8.62 -28.23
C ILE A 136 24.46 8.61 -28.38
N GLN A 137 25.03 7.59 -29.04
CA GLN A 137 26.48 7.53 -29.29
C GLN A 137 26.97 8.69 -30.16
N ARG A 138 26.23 9.03 -31.22
CA ARG A 138 26.54 10.17 -32.10
C ARG A 138 26.45 11.49 -31.33
N ALA A 139 25.34 11.72 -30.64
CA ALA A 139 25.12 12.91 -29.84
C ALA A 139 26.21 13.08 -28.76
N LYS A 140 26.61 11.98 -28.09
CA LYS A 140 27.71 11.99 -27.10
C LYS A 140 29.05 12.38 -27.74
N LYS A 141 29.39 11.84 -28.92
CA LYS A 141 30.62 12.21 -29.65
C LYS A 141 30.62 13.67 -30.09
N GLU A 142 29.47 14.19 -30.52
CA GLU A 142 29.32 15.59 -30.95
C GLU A 142 29.38 16.58 -29.78
N ALA A 143 28.79 16.23 -28.64
CA ALA A 143 28.88 17.00 -27.41
C ALA A 143 30.30 17.03 -26.83
N GLN A 144 31.06 15.93 -26.94
CA GLN A 144 32.48 15.90 -26.55
C GLN A 144 33.36 16.82 -27.41
N LYS A 145 33.03 17.00 -28.69
CA LYS A 145 33.75 17.92 -29.58
C LYS A 145 33.37 19.39 -29.38
N ASN A 146 32.20 19.68 -28.81
CA ASN A 146 31.67 21.02 -28.62
C ASN A 146 30.79 21.05 -27.35
N LEU A 147 31.37 21.45 -26.23
CA LEU A 147 30.79 21.44 -24.89
C LEU A 147 29.69 22.50 -24.63
N PHE A 148 28.94 22.89 -25.66
CA PHE A 148 27.85 23.85 -25.50
C PHE A 148 26.72 23.23 -24.66
N GLN A 149 26.22 23.97 -23.65
CA GLN A 149 25.25 23.46 -22.66
C GLN A 149 24.00 22.83 -23.31
N MET A 150 23.49 23.42 -24.41
CA MET A 150 22.34 22.89 -25.14
C MET A 150 22.58 21.50 -25.76
N ARG A 151 23.82 21.19 -26.19
CA ARG A 151 24.16 19.86 -26.73
C ARG A 151 24.21 18.80 -25.64
N VAL A 152 24.69 19.17 -24.44
CA VAL A 152 24.69 18.27 -23.27
C VAL A 152 23.27 17.98 -22.80
N ALA A 153 22.38 18.99 -22.80
CA ALA A 153 20.96 18.82 -22.49
C ALA A 153 20.27 17.84 -23.46
N ASN A 154 20.49 18.00 -24.78
CA ASN A 154 19.93 17.10 -25.80
C ASN A 154 20.37 15.63 -25.60
N VAL A 155 21.63 15.39 -25.20
CA VAL A 155 22.12 14.03 -24.89
C VAL A 155 21.40 13.46 -23.66
N GLY A 156 21.20 14.28 -22.62
CA GLY A 156 20.48 13.89 -21.41
C GLY A 156 19.03 13.49 -21.70
N GLU A 157 18.33 14.27 -22.52
CA GLU A 157 16.95 13.96 -22.94
C GLU A 157 16.85 12.65 -23.71
N LEU A 158 17.77 12.39 -24.65
CA LEU A 158 17.81 11.13 -25.40
C LEU A 158 18.06 9.93 -24.47
N VAL A 159 18.99 10.05 -23.51
CA VAL A 159 19.26 9.02 -22.51
C VAL A 159 18.04 8.77 -21.63
N GLN A 160 17.38 9.84 -21.16
CA GLN A 160 16.17 9.72 -20.33
C GLN A 160 15.04 9.02 -21.10
N LYS A 161 14.83 9.37 -22.37
CA LYS A 161 13.83 8.72 -23.23
C LYS A 161 14.12 7.22 -23.41
N ALA A 162 15.37 6.87 -23.75
CA ALA A 162 15.78 5.47 -23.90
C ALA A 162 15.67 4.69 -22.59
N PHE A 163 16.02 5.31 -21.46
CA PHE A 163 15.86 4.73 -20.13
C PHE A 163 14.40 4.42 -19.80
N SER A 164 13.48 5.38 -20.04
CA SER A 164 12.04 5.17 -19.84
C SER A 164 11.50 4.03 -20.71
N LEU A 165 11.90 3.95 -21.98
CA LEU A 165 11.50 2.86 -22.87
C LEU A 165 11.99 1.49 -22.38
N LYS A 166 13.23 1.41 -21.90
CA LYS A 166 13.78 0.17 -21.32
C LYS A 166 13.02 -0.22 -20.06
N ARG A 167 12.75 0.74 -19.16
CA ARG A 167 11.93 0.55 -17.95
C ARG A 167 10.55 -0.02 -18.29
N GLU A 168 9.85 0.59 -19.25
CA GLU A 168 8.51 0.15 -19.68
C GLU A 168 8.54 -1.25 -20.29
N SER A 169 9.54 -1.54 -21.12
CA SER A 169 9.70 -2.86 -21.75
C SER A 169 9.89 -3.96 -20.71
N GLU A 170 10.78 -3.73 -19.74
CA GLU A 170 11.04 -4.69 -18.66
C GLU A 170 9.86 -4.81 -17.69
N ALA A 171 9.21 -3.68 -17.35
CA ALA A 171 7.99 -3.69 -16.56
C ALA A 171 6.89 -4.51 -17.24
N LYS A 172 6.69 -4.37 -18.56
CA LYS A 172 5.71 -5.18 -19.31
C LYS A 172 6.01 -6.68 -19.23
N LYS A 173 7.28 -7.08 -19.29
CA LYS A 173 7.69 -8.51 -19.17
C LYS A 173 7.37 -9.07 -17.78
N ILE A 174 7.59 -8.29 -16.73
CA ILE A 174 7.34 -8.70 -15.34
C ILE A 174 5.83 -8.68 -15.03
N LEU A 175 5.16 -7.59 -15.39
CA LEU A 175 3.76 -7.35 -15.04
C LEU A 175 2.79 -8.16 -15.89
N GLY A 176 3.14 -8.51 -17.14
CA GLY A 176 2.28 -9.25 -18.05
C GLY A 176 1.74 -10.56 -17.46
N PRO A 177 2.59 -11.47 -16.96
CA PRO A 177 2.14 -12.69 -16.27
C PRO A 177 1.33 -12.40 -15.00
N LEU A 178 1.75 -11.43 -14.18
CA LEU A 178 1.10 -11.13 -12.90
C LEU A 178 -0.31 -10.55 -13.08
N LYS A 179 -0.50 -9.69 -14.09
CA LYS A 179 -1.82 -9.14 -14.45
C LYS A 179 -2.85 -10.21 -14.77
N LYS A 180 -2.43 -11.37 -15.29
CA LYS A 180 -3.33 -12.50 -15.60
C LYS A 180 -3.79 -13.26 -14.36
N LEU A 181 -3.02 -13.20 -13.27
CA LEU A 181 -3.33 -13.87 -12.01
C LEU A 181 -4.12 -12.96 -11.05
N ALA A 182 -4.07 -11.65 -11.27
CA ALA A 182 -4.66 -10.66 -10.38
C ALA A 182 -6.11 -10.37 -10.77
N VAL A 183 -7.03 -10.45 -9.79
CA VAL A 183 -8.43 -10.00 -9.95
C VAL A 183 -8.50 -8.48 -10.13
N LYS A 184 -7.57 -7.75 -9.50
CA LYS A 184 -7.42 -6.30 -9.64
C LYS A 184 -5.94 -5.94 -9.61
N PHE A 185 -5.56 -4.99 -10.46
CA PHE A 185 -4.18 -4.55 -10.59
C PHE A 185 -4.12 -3.03 -10.65
N LYS A 186 -3.13 -2.44 -9.96
CA LYS A 186 -2.91 -0.99 -9.94
C LYS A 186 -1.41 -0.69 -9.98
N GLU A 187 -0.98 0.04 -10.99
CA GLU A 187 0.37 0.62 -11.05
C GLU A 187 0.38 1.92 -10.25
N ARG A 188 1.45 2.15 -9.49
CA ARG A 188 1.72 3.42 -8.82
C ARG A 188 3.06 3.92 -9.33
N GLU A 189 3.09 5.16 -9.80
CA GLU A 189 4.36 5.86 -10.00
C GLU A 189 4.92 6.18 -8.61
N LEU A 190 6.20 5.86 -8.42
CA LEU A 190 6.97 6.19 -7.22
C LEU A 190 7.57 7.58 -7.36
#